data_AF-A0A940R733-F1
#
_entry.id   AF-A0A940R733-F1
#
_cell.length_a   1.000
_cell.length_b   1.000
_cell.length_c   1.000
_cell.angle_alpha   90.00
_cell.angle_beta   90.00
_cell.angle_gamma   90.00
#
_symmetry.space_group_name_H-M   'P 1'
#
loop_
_entity.id
_entity.type
_entity.pdbx_description
1 polymer ?
#
loop_
_entity_poly.entity_id
_entity_poly.type
_entity_poly.pdbx_seq_one_letter_code
_entity_poly.pdbx_strand_id
1 'polypeptide(L)'
;MVRHVPPAKLLIPLLLTLQSLQAHAMDANPNAEIKHILPQAVQLQITKRGMTYFDNRLSQILGNLGVKLDEGYFPALSYTFEKDINPDDFAQQNPDAVKMYKQVRDLLTNWLVGFSMNNHRPTIQIGESGYVGNFSRFSLVADEDLMRTLGKRDGAILAIELEVKQLTIGTNSVVVWDQNNEFLGKIGAEDVTLAAGDAKTSLKIRLPFYIRMNAYGGLEFEALQVENNLDSVPVFLKYKKLIMPTFAIEINGKKFVLNNKEVDKLIENQAPMILEKVRESLGDFARTQLPQMLNEKAKQFLGGSLDQVQAMVPPGKEEGDHRPDFKWGLRLQNINLKNSLNVDLAAFAEDPINPRSAPVPKNSSRGGVTWGLLTQDKYDIGLSLDRGLINRILQLSYERFNFEKISMSDGSTLKLMAPPLIDYVKAPAGVPIKANETFVKLRVSVETKPDSIFLKEKIVVDFDIIAKLRQMADKSGMQLVLYTIDAESMEMDDKYFSLAGKVLKSKVRDGIKDTLKKTCATWKDKEEAIPGAFPLPPEILGIKLDINRVLMDPNGHLVMYLDYAKTGVN
;
A
#
# COMPACT_ATOMS: atom_id res chain seq x y z
N MET A 1 -29.04 -27.83 17.30
CA MET A 1 -27.74 -27.85 16.59
C MET A 1 -27.70 -26.63 15.68
N VAL A 2 -27.18 -25.51 16.18
CA VAL A 2 -27.12 -24.25 15.44
C VAL A 2 -25.66 -23.82 15.43
N ARG A 3 -25.10 -23.69 14.23
CA ARG A 3 -23.70 -23.30 13.99
C ARG A 3 -23.49 -21.85 14.40
N HIS A 4 -22.49 -21.63 15.25
CA HIS A 4 -21.95 -20.33 15.59
C HIS A 4 -21.40 -19.62 14.34
N VAL A 5 -21.84 -18.38 14.14
CA VAL A 5 -21.21 -17.42 13.23
C VAL A 5 -20.46 -16.41 14.12
N PRO A 6 -19.14 -16.20 13.96
CA PRO A 6 -18.40 -15.26 14.78
C PRO A 6 -18.57 -13.81 14.28
N PRO A 7 -18.66 -12.81 15.18
CA PRO A 7 -18.77 -11.40 14.84
C PRO A 7 -17.37 -10.77 14.77
N ALA A 8 -16.87 -10.48 13.56
CA ALA A 8 -15.69 -9.63 13.36
C ALA A 8 -15.60 -9.12 11.92
N LYS A 9 -16.44 -8.15 11.57
CA LYS A 9 -16.27 -7.33 10.36
C LYS A 9 -16.69 -5.92 10.72
N LEU A 10 -15.72 -5.01 10.90
CA LEU A 10 -15.82 -3.54 10.87
C LEU A 10 -14.52 -3.00 11.50
N LEU A 11 -13.45 -2.86 10.70
CA LEU A 11 -12.25 -2.01 10.92
C LEU A 11 -11.10 -2.31 9.91
N ILE A 12 -11.41 -2.62 8.66
CA ILE A 12 -10.42 -3.07 7.68
C ILE A 12 -10.13 -2.11 6.49
N PRO A 13 -10.69 -0.90 6.28
CA PRO A 13 -10.50 -0.25 4.97
C PRO A 13 -9.11 0.35 4.70
N LEU A 14 -8.22 0.52 5.69
CA LEU A 14 -6.94 1.22 5.50
C LEU A 14 -5.72 0.28 5.33
N LEU A 15 -5.82 -0.97 5.80
CA LEU A 15 -4.87 -2.04 5.51
C LEU A 15 -5.28 -2.89 4.29
N LEU A 16 -6.54 -2.78 3.84
CA LEU A 16 -7.05 -3.44 2.63
C LEU A 16 -6.71 -2.71 1.32
N THR A 17 -6.16 -1.51 1.35
CA THR A 17 -5.78 -0.81 0.10
C THR A 17 -4.46 -1.27 -0.49
N LEU A 18 -3.65 -2.03 0.27
CA LEU A 18 -2.60 -2.87 -0.31
C LEU A 18 -3.18 -4.18 -0.93
N GLN A 19 -4.45 -4.49 -0.65
CA GLN A 19 -5.18 -5.62 -1.21
C GLN A 19 -6.10 -5.25 -2.37
N SER A 20 -6.25 -3.98 -2.78
CA SER A 20 -6.93 -3.67 -4.04
C SER A 20 -6.08 -3.97 -5.29
N LEU A 21 -4.85 -4.49 -5.09
CA LEU A 21 -4.10 -5.27 -6.08
C LEU A 21 -4.29 -6.79 -5.96
N GLN A 22 -5.15 -7.26 -5.05
CA GLN A 22 -5.73 -8.61 -5.10
C GLN A 22 -6.97 -8.61 -6.01
N ALA A 23 -6.79 -8.14 -7.25
CA ALA A 23 -7.55 -8.71 -8.34
C ALA A 23 -7.23 -10.21 -8.36
N HIS A 24 -8.27 -11.02 -8.34
CA HIS A 24 -8.22 -12.47 -8.18
C HIS A 24 -7.06 -13.13 -8.95
N ALA A 25 -6.11 -13.67 -8.20
CA ALA A 25 -5.15 -14.64 -8.69
C ALA A 25 -4.80 -15.63 -7.57
N MET A 26 -5.82 -16.27 -6.96
CA MET A 26 -5.66 -17.69 -6.65
C MET A 26 -5.77 -18.44 -7.98
N ASP A 27 -4.77 -18.24 -8.84
CA ASP A 27 -4.71 -18.91 -10.12
C ASP A 27 -4.06 -20.27 -9.89
N ALA A 28 -4.81 -21.31 -10.20
CA ALA A 28 -4.42 -22.71 -10.14
C ALA A 28 -3.39 -23.04 -11.23
N ASN A 29 -2.25 -22.36 -11.20
CA ASN A 29 -1.22 -22.44 -12.22
C ASN A 29 0.13 -22.70 -11.52
N PRO A 30 0.78 -23.87 -11.71
CA PRO A 30 1.88 -24.34 -10.87
C PRO A 30 2.91 -23.24 -10.62
N ASN A 31 3.13 -22.90 -9.34
CA ASN A 31 4.17 -21.97 -8.91
C ASN A 31 5.46 -22.28 -9.68
N ALA A 32 6.14 -21.28 -10.23
CA ALA A 32 7.49 -21.51 -10.76
C ALA A 32 8.31 -22.11 -9.62
N GLU A 33 8.72 -23.38 -9.77
CA GLU A 33 9.41 -24.13 -8.70
C GLU A 33 10.75 -23.49 -8.32
N ILE A 34 11.33 -22.70 -9.23
CA ILE A 34 12.59 -21.97 -9.04
C ILE A 34 12.34 -20.49 -9.35
N LYS A 35 12.68 -19.62 -8.39
CA LYS A 35 12.61 -18.15 -8.53
C LYS A 35 14.02 -17.57 -8.46
N HIS A 36 14.52 -17.02 -9.56
CA HIS A 36 15.79 -16.32 -9.66
C HIS A 36 15.60 -14.85 -9.27
N ILE A 37 15.79 -14.55 -7.99
CA ILE A 37 15.59 -13.21 -7.45
C ILE A 37 16.70 -12.26 -7.92
N LEU A 38 16.30 -11.16 -8.55
CA LEU A 38 17.12 -10.01 -8.86
C LEU A 38 16.95 -8.98 -7.72
N PRO A 39 17.97 -8.74 -6.89
CA PRO A 39 17.88 -7.78 -5.79
C PRO A 39 17.81 -6.34 -6.31
N GLN A 40 17.07 -5.47 -5.61
CA GLN A 40 16.93 -4.04 -5.93
C GLN A 40 16.56 -3.74 -7.39
N ALA A 41 15.83 -4.67 -8.03
CA ALA A 41 15.49 -4.58 -9.44
C ALA A 41 14.46 -3.49 -9.74
N VAL A 42 13.62 -3.14 -8.76
CA VAL A 42 12.68 -2.03 -8.84
C VAL A 42 12.83 -1.17 -7.59
N GLN A 43 12.98 0.13 -7.76
CA GLN A 43 13.10 1.06 -6.63
C GLN A 43 12.11 2.20 -6.80
N LEU A 44 11.38 2.53 -5.72
CA LEU A 44 10.43 3.61 -5.67
C LEU A 44 10.92 4.66 -4.68
N GLN A 45 10.89 5.93 -5.09
CA GLN A 45 11.16 7.08 -4.25
C GLN A 45 9.96 8.01 -4.26
N ILE A 46 9.23 8.11 -3.16
CA ILE A 46 8.17 9.09 -2.98
C ILE A 46 8.83 10.32 -2.34
N THR A 47 8.88 11.43 -3.09
CA THR A 47 9.53 12.67 -2.64
C THR A 47 8.74 13.33 -1.52
N LYS A 48 9.31 14.32 -0.86
CA LYS A 48 8.56 15.15 0.10
C LYS A 48 7.30 15.74 -0.53
N ARG A 49 7.40 16.21 -1.78
CA ARG A 49 6.26 16.71 -2.56
C ARG A 49 5.21 15.61 -2.79
N GLY A 50 5.65 14.40 -3.16
CA GLY A 50 4.77 13.25 -3.33
C GLY A 50 4.07 12.84 -2.03
N MET A 51 4.77 12.83 -0.90
CA MET A 51 4.17 12.51 0.41
C MET A 51 3.09 13.52 0.82
N THR A 52 3.24 14.81 0.49
CA THR A 52 2.22 15.85 0.74
C THR A 52 0.91 15.60 -0.01
N TYR A 53 0.90 14.78 -1.07
CA TYR A 53 -0.35 14.39 -1.74
C TYR A 53 -1.27 13.59 -0.80
N PHE A 54 -0.72 12.60 -0.10
CA PHE A 54 -1.48 11.77 0.85
C PHE A 54 -1.86 12.53 2.13
N ASP A 55 -1.06 13.51 2.51
CA ASP A 55 -1.40 14.43 3.59
C ASP A 55 -2.71 15.17 3.29
N ASN A 56 -2.89 15.67 2.07
CA ASN A 56 -4.04 16.52 1.76
C ASN A 56 -5.25 15.78 1.16
N ARG A 57 -5.09 14.52 0.73
CA ARG A 57 -6.10 13.83 -0.10
C ARG A 57 -6.49 12.43 0.35
N LEU A 58 -6.05 11.94 1.51
CA LEU A 58 -6.37 10.58 1.96
C LEU A 58 -7.88 10.31 2.00
N SER A 59 -8.68 11.27 2.48
CA SER A 59 -10.15 11.14 2.49
C SER A 59 -10.74 10.93 1.10
N GLN A 60 -10.29 11.71 0.11
CA GLN A 60 -10.73 11.57 -1.29
C GLN A 60 -10.31 10.21 -1.87
N ILE A 61 -9.08 9.78 -1.58
CA ILE A 61 -8.56 8.48 -2.05
C ILE A 61 -9.41 7.33 -1.50
N LEU A 62 -9.72 7.34 -0.20
CA LEU A 62 -10.56 6.31 0.41
C LEU A 62 -12.02 6.40 -0.07
N GLY A 63 -12.53 7.62 -0.29
CA GLY A 63 -13.86 7.84 -0.88
C GLY A 63 -14.00 7.21 -2.27
N ASN A 64 -12.98 7.35 -3.13
CA ASN A 64 -12.92 6.71 -4.45
C ASN A 64 -12.88 5.17 -4.35
N LEU A 65 -12.42 4.63 -3.23
CA LEU A 65 -12.43 3.20 -2.91
C LEU A 65 -13.73 2.75 -2.23
N GLY A 66 -14.75 3.62 -2.16
CA GLY A 66 -16.07 3.33 -1.60
C GLY A 66 -16.14 3.41 -0.08
N VAL A 67 -15.11 3.96 0.59
CA VAL A 67 -15.09 4.11 2.04
C VAL A 67 -15.70 5.45 2.42
N LYS A 68 -16.83 5.41 3.13
CA LYS A 68 -17.39 6.57 3.81
C LYS A 68 -16.99 6.54 5.27
N LEU A 69 -16.38 7.63 5.75
CA LEU A 69 -15.95 7.78 7.14
C LEU A 69 -16.87 8.70 7.93
N ASP A 70 -17.74 9.45 7.27
CA ASP A 70 -18.58 10.47 7.90
C ASP A 70 -19.75 9.89 8.69
N GLU A 71 -20.11 8.63 8.43
CA GLU A 71 -21.20 7.93 9.09
C GLU A 71 -20.90 6.44 9.28
N GLY A 72 -21.46 5.85 10.33
CA GLY A 72 -21.44 4.41 10.49
C GLY A 72 -22.49 3.90 11.47
N TYR A 73 -22.77 2.61 11.36
CA TYR A 73 -23.79 1.91 12.14
C TYR A 73 -23.17 0.75 12.92
N PHE A 74 -23.65 0.56 14.13
CA PHE A 74 -23.31 -0.56 15.00
C PHE A 74 -24.60 -1.26 15.43
N PRO A 75 -24.66 -2.60 15.30
CA PRO A 75 -25.80 -3.36 15.78
C PRO A 75 -25.91 -3.26 17.30
N ALA A 76 -27.10 -3.56 17.83
CA ALA A 76 -27.32 -3.62 19.27
C ALA A 76 -26.34 -4.61 19.95
N LEU A 77 -25.79 -4.17 21.07
CA LEU A 77 -24.84 -4.91 21.90
C LEU A 77 -25.49 -5.28 23.23
N SER A 78 -25.20 -6.48 23.71
CA SER A 78 -25.59 -6.92 25.06
C SER A 78 -24.40 -7.60 25.71
N TYR A 79 -24.06 -7.18 26.91
CA TYR A 79 -22.95 -7.71 27.69
C TYR A 79 -23.42 -8.04 29.11
N THR A 80 -23.28 -9.30 29.49
CA THR A 80 -23.50 -9.77 30.87
C THR A 80 -22.15 -10.03 31.51
N PHE A 81 -21.96 -9.55 32.73
CA PHE A 81 -20.75 -9.82 33.48
C PHE A 81 -20.60 -11.31 33.76
N GLU A 82 -19.40 -11.84 33.49
CA GLU A 82 -19.13 -13.28 33.61
C GLU A 82 -19.14 -13.76 35.05
N LYS A 83 -18.77 -12.88 35.99
CA LYS A 83 -18.67 -13.17 37.43
C LYS A 83 -19.56 -12.23 38.22
N ASP A 84 -20.04 -12.73 39.35
CA ASP A 84 -20.75 -11.93 40.34
C ASP A 84 -19.81 -10.86 40.94
N ILE A 85 -20.34 -9.67 41.11
CA ILE A 85 -19.68 -8.49 41.64
C ILE A 85 -20.11 -8.32 43.10
N ASN A 86 -19.14 -8.28 44.01
CA ASN A 86 -19.38 -7.85 45.37
C ASN A 86 -19.04 -6.35 45.50
N PRO A 87 -20.02 -5.48 45.81
CA PRO A 87 -19.77 -4.04 45.97
C PRO A 87 -18.70 -3.70 47.02
N ASP A 88 -18.50 -4.59 48.00
CA ASP A 88 -17.48 -4.41 49.03
C ASP A 88 -16.04 -4.40 48.46
N ASP A 89 -15.82 -5.06 47.32
CA ASP A 89 -14.51 -5.10 46.66
C ASP A 89 -14.09 -3.71 46.13
N PHE A 90 -15.06 -2.79 45.99
CA PHE A 90 -14.84 -1.42 45.52
C PHE A 90 -14.70 -0.40 46.66
N ALA A 91 -14.67 -0.84 47.92
CA ALA A 91 -14.64 0.04 49.09
C ALA A 91 -13.44 1.00 49.11
N GLN A 92 -12.30 0.59 48.56
CA GLN A 92 -11.11 1.45 48.47
C GLN A 92 -11.26 2.55 47.41
N GLN A 93 -11.97 2.26 46.31
CA GLN A 93 -12.11 3.16 45.17
C GLN A 93 -13.32 4.08 45.31
N ASN A 94 -14.37 3.61 45.99
CA ASN A 94 -15.66 4.31 46.13
C ASN A 94 -16.24 4.17 47.56
N PRO A 95 -15.55 4.65 48.60
CA PRO A 95 -15.88 4.36 50.00
C PRO A 95 -17.29 4.81 50.40
N ASP A 96 -17.72 6.00 49.98
CA ASP A 96 -19.04 6.54 50.33
C ASP A 96 -20.19 5.80 49.64
N ALA A 97 -20.00 5.43 48.37
CA ALA A 97 -21.00 4.66 47.62
C ALA A 97 -21.18 3.26 48.20
N VAL A 98 -20.09 2.57 48.53
CA VAL A 98 -20.13 1.25 49.17
C VAL A 98 -20.75 1.33 50.56
N LYS A 99 -20.41 2.36 51.34
CA LYS A 99 -21.03 2.59 52.66
C LYS A 99 -22.55 2.79 52.55
N MET A 100 -22.98 3.63 51.62
CA MET A 100 -24.41 3.87 51.38
C MET A 100 -25.12 2.60 50.91
N TYR A 101 -24.50 1.84 50.00
CA TYR A 101 -25.02 0.54 49.56
C TYR A 101 -25.20 -0.44 50.72
N LYS A 102 -24.20 -0.57 51.61
CA LYS A 102 -24.30 -1.40 52.81
C LYS A 102 -25.47 -0.98 53.69
N GLN A 103 -25.61 0.32 53.95
CA GLN A 103 -26.71 0.84 54.75
C GLN A 103 -28.08 0.52 54.13
N VAL A 104 -28.23 0.69 52.82
CA VAL A 104 -29.48 0.37 52.11
C VAL A 104 -29.75 -1.13 52.15
N ARG A 105 -28.74 -1.96 51.89
CA ARG A 105 -28.84 -3.42 51.96
C ARG A 105 -29.27 -3.88 53.35
N ASP A 106 -28.59 -3.40 54.39
CA ASP A 106 -28.87 -3.76 55.78
C ASP A 106 -30.28 -3.30 56.20
N LEU A 107 -30.71 -2.11 55.78
CA LEU A 107 -32.05 -1.61 56.05
C LEU A 107 -33.11 -2.50 55.38
N LEU A 108 -32.94 -2.82 54.10
CA LEU A 108 -33.87 -3.67 53.37
C LEU A 108 -33.93 -5.08 53.94
N THR A 109 -32.79 -5.70 54.26
CA THR A 109 -32.73 -7.03 54.87
C THR A 109 -33.35 -7.08 56.26
N ASN A 110 -33.19 -6.02 57.07
CA ASN A 110 -33.78 -5.96 58.41
C ASN A 110 -35.28 -5.66 58.39
N TRP A 111 -35.76 -4.83 57.45
CA TRP A 111 -37.16 -4.39 57.41
C TRP A 111 -38.06 -5.35 56.64
N LEU A 112 -37.54 -6.06 55.65
CA LEU A 112 -38.31 -6.96 54.79
C LEU A 112 -37.98 -8.42 55.17
N VAL A 113 -38.85 -9.04 55.96
CA VAL A 113 -38.69 -10.44 56.40
C VAL A 113 -38.56 -11.36 55.17
N GLY A 114 -37.44 -12.08 55.08
CA GLY A 114 -37.13 -12.98 53.96
C GLY A 114 -36.45 -12.33 52.77
N PHE A 115 -36.14 -11.02 52.82
CA PHE A 115 -35.40 -10.33 51.78
C PHE A 115 -33.88 -10.55 51.93
N SER A 116 -33.23 -10.93 50.84
CA SER A 116 -31.77 -10.95 50.74
C SER A 116 -31.35 -10.34 49.41
N MET A 117 -30.29 -9.53 49.45
CA MET A 117 -29.68 -8.96 48.25
C MET A 117 -28.46 -9.82 47.90
N ASN A 118 -28.49 -10.42 46.71
CA ASN A 118 -27.42 -11.28 46.23
C ASN A 118 -26.26 -10.44 45.71
N ASN A 119 -25.09 -11.06 45.55
CA ASN A 119 -24.01 -10.45 44.77
C ASN A 119 -24.52 -10.11 43.36
N HIS A 120 -24.05 -9.00 42.82
CA HIS A 120 -24.58 -8.41 41.61
C HIS A 120 -24.11 -9.15 40.37
N ARG A 121 -25.00 -9.36 39.40
CA ARG A 121 -24.61 -9.83 38.06
C ARG A 121 -25.21 -8.92 36.99
N PRO A 122 -24.58 -7.76 36.74
CA PRO A 122 -25.13 -6.78 35.83
C PRO A 122 -25.15 -7.29 34.39
N THR A 123 -26.15 -6.86 33.64
CA THR A 123 -26.20 -6.93 32.19
C THR A 123 -26.44 -5.53 31.64
N ILE A 124 -25.62 -5.14 30.66
CA ILE A 124 -25.69 -3.87 29.95
C ILE A 124 -26.14 -4.16 28.52
N GLN A 125 -27.19 -3.48 28.08
CA GLN A 125 -27.66 -3.49 26.71
C GLN A 125 -27.52 -2.08 26.13
N ILE A 126 -26.81 -1.98 25.02
CA ILE A 126 -26.72 -0.79 24.19
C ILE A 126 -27.50 -1.13 22.93
N GLY A 127 -28.56 -0.40 22.61
CA GLY A 127 -29.31 -0.71 21.41
C GLY A 127 -28.60 -0.25 20.14
N GLU A 128 -29.32 -0.22 19.03
CA GLU A 128 -28.74 0.14 17.74
C GLU A 128 -28.09 1.53 17.82
N SER A 129 -26.85 1.59 17.35
CA SER A 129 -26.01 2.76 17.52
C SER A 129 -25.47 3.22 16.17
N GLY A 130 -25.10 4.49 16.09
CA GLY A 130 -24.44 5.04 14.93
C GLY A 130 -23.58 6.22 15.29
N TYR A 131 -22.71 6.62 14.37
CA TYR A 131 -21.96 7.83 14.50
C TYR A 131 -22.09 8.70 13.25
N VAL A 132 -21.95 10.00 13.46
CA VAL A 132 -21.81 11.01 12.41
C VAL A 132 -20.60 11.87 12.77
N GLY A 133 -19.60 11.91 11.89
CA GLY A 133 -18.36 12.67 12.05
C GLY A 133 -18.22 13.75 10.97
N ASN A 134 -17.91 14.97 11.38
CA ASN A 134 -17.54 16.06 10.48
C ASN A 134 -16.02 16.23 10.50
N PHE A 135 -15.33 15.55 9.57
CA PHE A 135 -13.87 15.57 9.47
C PHE A 135 -13.39 16.84 8.76
N SER A 136 -12.51 17.60 9.40
CA SER A 136 -11.78 18.70 8.76
C SER A 136 -10.44 18.27 8.21
N ARG A 137 -9.86 17.20 8.76
CA ARG A 137 -8.63 16.60 8.29
C ARG A 137 -8.68 15.10 8.41
N PHE A 138 -8.21 14.44 7.37
CA PHE A 138 -7.87 13.03 7.41
C PHE A 138 -6.71 12.80 6.46
N SER A 139 -5.54 12.52 7.03
CA SER A 139 -4.26 12.60 6.35
C SER A 139 -3.33 11.44 6.73
N LEU A 140 -2.49 11.01 5.79
CA LEU A 140 -1.39 10.08 6.05
C LEU A 140 -0.08 10.87 5.93
N VAL A 141 0.65 10.98 7.04
CA VAL A 141 1.86 11.79 7.14
C VAL A 141 3.06 10.89 7.41
N ALA A 142 4.18 11.13 6.73
CA ALA A 142 5.44 10.48 7.05
C ALA A 142 6.18 11.28 8.12
N ASP A 143 6.68 10.61 9.17
CA ASP A 143 7.23 11.28 10.35
C ASP A 143 8.71 10.90 10.59
N GLU A 144 9.60 11.67 9.97
CA GLU A 144 11.05 11.51 10.13
C GLU A 144 11.53 11.98 11.53
N ASP A 145 10.86 12.97 12.13
CA ASP A 145 11.28 13.51 13.42
C ASP A 145 10.99 12.51 14.55
N LEU A 146 9.84 11.83 14.50
CA LEU A 146 9.53 10.75 15.43
C LEU A 146 10.44 9.53 15.21
N MET A 147 10.82 9.22 13.96
CA MET A 147 11.83 8.19 13.66
C MET A 147 13.14 8.48 14.40
N ARG A 148 13.63 9.73 14.31
CA ARG A 148 14.85 10.17 15.00
C ARG A 148 14.70 10.14 16.51
N THR A 149 13.57 10.60 17.04
CA THR A 149 13.27 10.65 18.47
C THR A 149 13.24 9.26 19.10
N LEU A 150 12.66 8.27 18.40
CA LEU A 150 12.61 6.88 18.83
C LEU A 150 13.87 6.07 18.50
N GLY A 151 14.87 6.69 17.85
CA GLY A 151 16.13 6.03 17.49
C GLY A 151 15.99 4.94 16.43
N LYS A 152 14.92 4.94 15.63
CA LYS A 152 14.68 3.99 14.54
C LYS A 152 15.55 4.38 13.33
N ARG A 153 16.39 3.45 12.83
CA ARG A 153 17.38 3.73 11.76
C ARG A 153 16.98 3.17 10.40
N ASP A 154 16.02 2.25 10.38
CA ASP A 154 15.48 1.53 9.24
C ASP A 154 13.94 1.59 9.29
N GLY A 155 13.26 1.28 8.19
CA GLY A 155 11.80 1.36 8.11
C GLY A 155 11.28 2.77 7.91
N ALA A 156 9.99 2.96 8.20
CA ALA A 156 9.30 4.23 8.14
C ALA A 156 8.27 4.34 9.25
N ILE A 157 8.17 5.52 9.88
CA ILE A 157 7.01 5.88 10.69
C ILE A 157 6.06 6.70 9.82
N LEU A 158 4.83 6.25 9.77
CA LEU A 158 3.71 6.95 9.17
C LEU A 158 2.68 7.23 10.26
N ALA A 159 1.89 8.29 10.12
CA ALA A 159 0.84 8.64 11.06
C ALA A 159 -0.46 8.93 10.31
N ILE A 160 -1.54 8.31 10.76
CA ILE A 160 -2.89 8.74 10.37
C ILE A 160 -3.27 9.89 11.31
N GLU A 161 -3.51 11.06 10.74
CA GLU A 161 -3.96 12.24 11.46
C GLU A 161 -5.42 12.52 11.11
N LEU A 162 -6.24 12.59 12.16
CA LEU A 162 -7.67 12.83 12.11
C LEU A 162 -7.96 14.12 12.87
N GLU A 163 -8.68 15.03 12.23
CA GLU A 163 -9.28 16.18 12.89
C GLU A 163 -10.78 16.17 12.63
N VAL A 164 -11.55 16.10 13.69
CA VAL A 164 -13.01 16.00 13.68
C VAL A 164 -13.57 17.23 14.37
N LYS A 165 -14.24 18.11 13.61
CA LYS A 165 -14.89 19.30 14.17
C LYS A 165 -16.02 18.92 15.10
N GLN A 166 -16.75 17.87 14.77
CA GLN A 166 -17.85 17.37 15.59
C GLN A 166 -18.02 15.88 15.32
N LEU A 167 -17.95 15.07 16.37
CA LEU A 167 -18.28 13.65 16.37
C LEU A 167 -19.52 13.47 17.22
N THR A 168 -20.59 12.93 16.64
CA THR A 168 -21.80 12.57 17.36
C THR A 168 -21.97 11.07 17.31
N ILE A 169 -22.09 10.43 18.46
CA ILE A 169 -22.40 9.01 18.60
C ILE A 169 -23.78 8.92 19.25
N GLY A 170 -24.73 8.28 18.57
CA GLY A 170 -26.09 8.11 19.06
C GLY A 170 -26.43 6.64 19.24
N THR A 171 -27.25 6.32 20.23
CA THR A 171 -27.87 5.01 20.41
C THR A 171 -29.32 5.18 20.84
N ASN A 172 -30.19 4.28 20.40
CA ASN A 172 -31.61 4.35 20.76
C ASN A 172 -31.84 4.08 22.26
N SER A 173 -30.95 3.37 22.95
CA SER A 173 -31.05 3.12 24.39
C SER A 173 -29.75 2.59 25.00
N VAL A 174 -29.52 2.91 26.26
CA VAL A 174 -28.55 2.24 27.13
C VAL A 174 -29.30 1.77 28.37
N VAL A 175 -29.34 0.46 28.62
CA VAL A 175 -30.12 -0.14 29.69
C VAL A 175 -29.25 -1.11 30.49
N VAL A 176 -29.33 -1.02 31.81
CA VAL A 176 -28.62 -1.88 32.76
C VAL A 176 -29.64 -2.55 33.67
N TRP A 177 -29.45 -3.83 33.95
CA TRP A 177 -30.21 -4.58 34.95
C TRP A 177 -29.37 -5.64 35.61
N ASP A 178 -29.82 -6.14 36.75
CA ASP A 178 -29.12 -7.18 37.51
C ASP A 178 -29.83 -8.53 37.37
N GLN A 179 -29.09 -9.59 37.01
CA GLN A 179 -29.66 -10.93 36.85
C GLN A 179 -29.92 -11.63 38.19
N ASN A 180 -29.12 -11.33 39.22
CA ASN A 180 -29.25 -11.97 40.53
C ASN A 180 -30.23 -11.21 41.44
N ASN A 181 -30.53 -9.96 41.11
CA ASN A 181 -31.37 -9.03 41.86
C ASN A 181 -32.43 -8.39 40.94
N GLU A 182 -33.24 -9.21 40.27
CA GLU A 182 -34.23 -8.77 39.27
C GLU A 182 -35.22 -7.72 39.80
N PHE A 183 -35.49 -7.72 41.11
CA PHE A 183 -36.38 -6.76 41.78
C PHE A 183 -35.90 -5.30 41.66
N LEU A 184 -34.60 -5.07 41.41
CA LEU A 184 -34.05 -3.73 41.14
C LEU A 184 -34.54 -3.16 39.81
N GLY A 185 -35.08 -4.01 38.93
CA GLY A 185 -35.59 -3.62 37.63
C GLY A 185 -34.50 -3.17 36.67
N LYS A 186 -34.92 -2.48 35.60
CA LYS A 186 -34.04 -1.95 34.56
C LYS A 186 -33.86 -0.44 34.77
N ILE A 187 -32.62 0.03 34.71
CA ILE A 187 -32.25 1.44 34.80
C ILE A 187 -31.50 1.82 33.53
N GLY A 188 -31.73 2.99 32.97
CA GLY A 188 -31.08 3.39 31.72
C GLY A 188 -31.58 4.70 31.16
N ALA A 189 -31.31 4.92 29.88
CA ALA A 189 -31.75 6.10 29.16
C ALA A 189 -32.12 5.75 27.71
N GLU A 190 -33.16 6.41 27.18
CA GLU A 190 -33.61 6.37 25.79
C GLU A 190 -32.97 7.51 24.98
N ASP A 191 -32.72 7.25 23.69
CA ASP A 191 -32.14 8.19 22.71
C ASP A 191 -30.88 8.89 23.24
N VAL A 192 -29.88 8.10 23.65
CA VAL A 192 -28.63 8.60 24.24
C VAL A 192 -27.70 9.08 23.13
N THR A 193 -27.20 10.30 23.27
CA THR A 193 -26.27 10.94 22.34
C THR A 193 -25.05 11.46 23.08
N LEU A 194 -23.88 11.07 22.61
CA LEU A 194 -22.59 11.61 23.01
C LEU A 194 -22.06 12.48 21.86
N ALA A 195 -21.75 13.75 22.13
CA ALA A 195 -21.13 14.63 21.16
C ALA A 195 -19.75 15.08 21.67
N ALA A 196 -18.73 14.99 20.82
CA ALA A 196 -17.37 15.44 21.11
C ALA A 196 -16.88 16.41 20.03
N GLY A 197 -16.24 17.50 20.47
CA GLY A 197 -15.72 18.54 19.58
C GLY A 197 -16.76 19.58 19.19
N ASP A 198 -16.27 20.78 18.89
CA ASP A 198 -17.05 21.84 18.27
C ASP A 198 -16.23 22.62 17.22
N ALA A 199 -16.84 23.64 16.62
CA ALA A 199 -16.18 24.45 15.59
C ALA A 199 -14.92 25.20 16.08
N LYS A 200 -14.75 25.40 17.39
CA LYS A 200 -13.60 26.09 18.00
C LYS A 200 -12.55 25.10 18.54
N THR A 201 -13.00 23.95 19.04
CA THR A 201 -12.17 22.94 19.71
C THR A 201 -12.42 21.58 19.05
N SER A 202 -11.70 21.32 17.98
CA SER A 202 -11.77 20.05 17.24
C SER A 202 -11.14 18.90 18.01
N LEU A 203 -11.70 17.70 17.84
CA LEU A 203 -11.08 16.46 18.28
C LEU A 203 -9.94 16.12 17.32
N LYS A 204 -8.74 15.97 17.86
CA LYS A 204 -7.52 15.61 17.14
C LYS A 204 -7.06 14.25 17.62
N ILE A 205 -6.86 13.34 16.68
CA ILE A 205 -6.33 12.00 16.94
C ILE A 205 -5.20 11.76 15.95
N ARG A 206 -4.05 11.35 16.46
CA ARG A 206 -2.89 11.00 15.67
C ARG A 206 -2.45 9.60 16.04
N LEU A 207 -2.49 8.72 15.04
CA LEU A 207 -2.21 7.29 15.14
C LEU A 207 -0.90 7.00 14.41
N PRO A 208 0.26 7.18 15.06
CA PRO A 208 1.55 6.81 14.49
C PRO A 208 1.72 5.29 14.47
N PHE A 209 2.35 4.78 13.41
CA PHE A 209 2.72 3.38 13.27
C PHE A 209 4.03 3.26 12.50
N TYR A 210 4.81 2.27 12.90
CA TYR A 210 6.10 1.95 12.33
C TYR A 210 5.98 0.72 11.44
N ILE A 211 6.56 0.81 10.24
CA ILE A 211 6.65 -0.29 9.28
C ILE A 211 8.11 -0.54 8.92
N ARG A 212 8.50 -1.82 8.89
CA ARG A 212 9.83 -2.22 8.41
C ARG A 212 9.84 -3.63 7.87
N MET A 213 10.92 -3.98 7.18
CA MET A 213 11.18 -5.37 6.80
C MET A 213 11.89 -6.08 7.95
N ASN A 214 11.39 -7.27 8.33
CA ASN A 214 12.04 -8.11 9.31
C ASN A 214 13.14 -8.97 8.66
N ALA A 215 13.94 -9.65 9.49
CA ALA A 215 15.05 -10.49 9.04
C ALA A 215 14.64 -11.68 8.15
N TYR A 216 13.36 -12.08 8.20
CA TYR A 216 12.80 -13.18 7.41
C TYR A 216 12.15 -12.72 6.09
N GLY A 217 12.24 -11.42 5.76
CA GLY A 217 11.63 -10.86 4.55
C GLY A 217 10.11 -10.64 4.65
N GLY A 218 9.55 -10.61 5.86
CA GLY A 218 8.17 -10.21 6.13
C GLY A 218 8.06 -8.74 6.52
N LEU A 219 6.88 -8.15 6.32
CA LEU A 219 6.57 -6.79 6.78
C LEU A 219 6.22 -6.84 8.28
N GLU A 220 6.97 -6.12 9.09
CA GLU A 220 6.65 -5.87 10.49
C GLU A 220 5.90 -4.55 10.61
N PHE A 221 4.87 -4.55 11.47
CA PHE A 221 4.06 -3.40 11.80
C PHE A 221 4.02 -3.25 13.31
N GLU A 222 4.21 -2.02 13.78
CA GLU A 222 4.14 -1.64 15.18
C GLU A 222 3.32 -0.36 15.30
N ALA A 223 2.09 -0.44 15.80
CA ALA A 223 1.33 0.72 16.23
C ALA A 223 2.03 1.37 17.42
N LEU A 224 2.33 2.66 17.29
CA LEU A 224 3.00 3.46 18.31
C LEU A 224 1.95 4.14 19.21
N GLN A 225 2.42 4.89 20.20
CA GLN A 225 1.53 5.57 21.15
C GLN A 225 0.62 6.57 20.44
N VAL A 226 -0.68 6.46 20.68
CA VAL A 226 -1.69 7.39 20.13
C VAL A 226 -1.62 8.73 20.85
N GLU A 227 -1.58 9.80 20.08
CA GLU A 227 -1.71 11.17 20.56
C GLU A 227 -3.13 11.65 20.31
N ASN A 228 -3.76 12.27 21.31
CA ASN A 228 -5.09 12.84 21.19
C ASN A 228 -5.29 13.99 22.20
N ASN A 229 -6.34 14.77 22.01
CA ASN A 229 -6.70 15.89 22.88
C ASN A 229 -8.06 15.69 23.58
N LEU A 230 -8.49 14.45 23.81
CA LEU A 230 -9.80 14.11 24.40
C LEU A 230 -10.02 14.72 25.79
N ASP A 231 -8.94 15.00 26.51
CA ASP A 231 -8.92 15.66 27.82
C ASP A 231 -9.38 17.12 27.77
N SER A 232 -9.06 17.81 26.67
CA SER A 232 -9.35 19.24 26.47
C SER A 232 -10.60 19.50 25.61
N VAL A 233 -11.11 18.49 24.92
CA VAL A 233 -12.25 18.62 24.01
C VAL A 233 -13.57 18.60 24.78
N PRO A 234 -14.51 19.51 24.50
CA PRO A 234 -15.82 19.48 25.11
C PRO A 234 -16.57 18.21 24.69
N VAL A 235 -17.04 17.44 25.68
CA VAL A 235 -17.88 16.26 25.49
C VAL A 235 -19.21 16.50 26.18
N PHE A 236 -20.31 16.29 25.46
CA PHE A 236 -21.67 16.48 25.92
C PHE A 236 -22.43 15.15 25.87
N LEU A 237 -23.15 14.84 26.94
CA LEU A 237 -24.11 13.75 27.00
C LEU A 237 -25.52 14.33 26.95
N LYS A 238 -26.37 13.80 26.09
CA LYS A 238 -27.80 14.08 26.03
C LYS A 238 -28.57 12.78 26.01
N TYR A 239 -29.74 12.75 26.62
CA TYR A 239 -30.70 11.66 26.51
C TYR A 239 -32.11 12.25 26.53
N LYS A 240 -33.09 11.51 26.00
CA LYS A 240 -34.47 11.98 25.92
C LYS A 240 -35.26 11.68 27.17
N LYS A 241 -35.10 10.47 27.72
CA LYS A 241 -35.89 9.98 28.84
C LYS A 241 -35.11 8.95 29.64
N LEU A 242 -35.22 9.00 30.97
CA LEU A 242 -34.69 7.97 31.85
C LEU A 242 -35.62 6.77 31.93
N ILE A 243 -35.02 5.59 31.81
CA ILE A 243 -35.66 4.30 32.05
C ILE A 243 -35.41 3.99 33.51
N MET A 244 -36.47 3.90 34.30
CA MET A 244 -36.36 3.62 35.73
C MET A 244 -37.52 2.75 36.20
N PRO A 245 -37.28 1.85 37.17
CA PRO A 245 -38.35 1.11 37.82
C PRO A 245 -39.14 2.04 38.74
N THR A 246 -40.46 1.83 38.77
CA THR A 246 -41.33 2.48 39.75
C THR A 246 -41.28 1.71 41.06
N PHE A 247 -40.69 2.31 42.09
CA PHE A 247 -40.76 1.78 43.45
C PHE A 247 -41.93 2.42 44.20
N ALA A 248 -42.68 1.60 44.93
CA ALA A 248 -43.68 2.07 45.86
C ALA A 248 -43.56 1.28 47.17
N ILE A 249 -43.51 2.00 48.29
CA ILE A 249 -43.55 1.42 49.62
C ILE A 249 -44.95 1.66 50.17
N GLU A 250 -45.63 0.60 50.59
CA GLU A 250 -46.92 0.71 51.24
C GLU A 250 -46.78 0.47 52.74
N ILE A 251 -47.16 1.46 53.54
CA ILE A 251 -47.13 1.39 55.01
C ILE A 251 -48.53 1.68 55.51
N ASN A 252 -49.14 0.71 56.21
CA ASN A 252 -50.48 0.83 56.79
C ASN A 252 -51.54 1.34 55.77
N GLY A 253 -51.51 0.82 54.53
CA GLY A 253 -52.44 1.20 53.46
C GLY A 253 -52.11 2.52 52.74
N LYS A 254 -51.03 3.22 53.13
CA LYS A 254 -50.55 4.43 52.43
C LYS A 254 -49.41 4.08 51.50
N LYS A 255 -49.59 4.37 50.21
CA LYS A 255 -48.61 4.11 49.16
C LYS A 255 -47.71 5.35 48.94
N PHE A 256 -46.43 5.18 49.18
CA PHE A 256 -45.38 6.17 48.92
C PHE A 256 -44.64 5.76 47.65
N VAL A 257 -44.72 6.57 46.59
CA VAL A 257 -44.08 6.28 45.31
C VAL A 257 -42.78 7.08 45.20
N LEU A 258 -41.75 6.47 44.62
CA LEU A 258 -40.49 7.13 44.31
C LEU A 258 -40.75 8.38 43.44
N ASN A 259 -40.13 9.50 43.81
CA ASN A 259 -40.23 10.73 43.03
C ASN A 259 -39.21 10.73 41.89
N ASN A 260 -39.63 10.23 40.73
CA ASN A 260 -38.76 10.13 39.55
C ASN A 260 -38.14 11.47 39.13
N LYS A 261 -38.80 12.61 39.38
CA LYS A 261 -38.24 13.94 39.06
C LYS A 261 -37.00 14.28 39.89
N GLU A 262 -36.93 13.81 41.13
CA GLU A 262 -35.73 14.02 41.96
C GLU A 262 -34.60 13.10 41.55
N VAL A 263 -34.91 11.89 41.02
CA VAL A 263 -33.87 11.00 40.50
C VAL A 263 -33.30 11.52 39.19
N ASP A 264 -34.14 12.08 38.31
CA ASP A 264 -33.67 12.76 37.09
C ASP A 264 -32.67 13.88 37.43
N LYS A 265 -32.97 14.72 38.42
CA LYS A 265 -32.04 15.77 38.90
C LYS A 265 -30.74 15.19 39.46
N LEU A 266 -30.79 14.07 40.18
CA LEU A 266 -29.58 13.43 40.71
C LEU A 266 -28.69 12.91 39.57
N ILE A 267 -29.27 12.36 38.51
CA ILE A 267 -28.55 11.89 37.33
C ILE A 267 -27.94 13.07 36.57
N GLU A 268 -28.69 14.17 36.39
CA GLU A 268 -28.16 15.40 35.79
C GLU A 268 -26.98 15.97 36.59
N ASN A 269 -27.07 15.96 37.93
CA ASN A 269 -26.00 16.40 38.81
C ASN A 269 -24.76 15.50 38.76
N GLN A 270 -24.92 14.20 38.48
CA GLN A 270 -23.82 13.24 38.32
C GLN A 270 -23.27 13.17 36.88
N ALA A 271 -23.96 13.74 35.90
CA ALA A 271 -23.54 13.72 34.50
C ALA A 271 -22.10 14.22 34.28
N PRO A 272 -21.59 15.28 34.96
CA PRO A 272 -20.19 15.70 34.83
C PRO A 272 -19.20 14.61 35.25
N MET A 273 -19.45 13.92 36.36
CA MET A 273 -18.61 12.82 36.85
C MET A 273 -18.66 11.61 35.91
N ILE A 274 -19.84 11.28 35.37
CA ILE A 274 -20.00 10.22 34.36
C ILE A 274 -19.18 10.56 33.11
N LEU A 275 -19.27 11.80 32.62
CA LEU A 275 -18.52 12.27 31.47
C LEU A 275 -17.01 12.23 31.70
N GLU A 276 -16.54 12.60 32.89
CA GLU A 276 -15.13 12.49 33.27
C GLU A 276 -14.65 11.02 33.20
N LYS A 277 -15.40 10.08 33.77
CA LYS A 277 -15.08 8.64 33.71
C LYS A 277 -15.12 8.08 32.29
N VAL A 278 -16.05 8.55 31.46
CA VAL A 278 -16.09 8.19 30.03
C VAL A 278 -14.85 8.72 29.31
N ARG A 279 -14.43 9.97 29.56
CA ARG A 279 -13.21 10.55 28.97
C ARG A 279 -11.96 9.78 29.39
N GLU A 280 -11.82 9.47 30.68
CA GLU A 280 -10.73 8.65 31.19
C GLU A 280 -10.69 7.29 30.47
N SER A 281 -11.83 6.60 30.42
CA SER A 281 -11.94 5.27 29.79
C SER A 281 -11.63 5.31 28.29
N LEU A 282 -12.11 6.32 27.56
CA LEU A 282 -11.81 6.50 26.14
C LEU A 282 -10.35 6.85 25.91
N GLY A 283 -9.78 7.70 26.76
CA GLY A 283 -8.35 8.05 26.72
C GLY A 283 -7.47 6.82 26.96
N ASP A 284 -7.82 5.98 27.94
CA ASP A 284 -7.09 4.75 28.24
C ASP A 284 -7.24 3.70 27.14
N PHE A 285 -8.46 3.54 26.60
CA PHE A 285 -8.70 2.71 25.42
C PHE A 285 -7.82 3.16 24.24
N ALA A 286 -7.82 4.45 23.91
CA ALA A 286 -7.05 4.99 22.80
C ALA A 286 -5.54 4.83 23.00
N ARG A 287 -5.04 5.03 24.22
CA ARG A 287 -3.59 4.97 24.52
C ARG A 287 -3.05 3.55 24.63
N THR A 288 -3.85 2.61 25.12
CA THR A 288 -3.36 1.25 25.49
C THR A 288 -3.98 0.15 24.64
N GLN A 289 -5.30 0.06 24.61
CA GLN A 289 -6.02 -1.05 23.99
C GLN A 289 -6.01 -0.95 22.46
N LEU A 290 -6.22 0.25 21.90
CA LEU A 290 -6.26 0.46 20.46
C LEU A 290 -4.93 0.06 19.76
N PRO A 291 -3.73 0.51 20.21
CA PRO A 291 -2.47 0.03 19.64
C PRO A 291 -2.31 -1.48 19.71
N GLN A 292 -2.69 -2.11 20.82
CA GLN A 292 -2.61 -3.57 20.97
C GLN A 292 -3.51 -4.28 19.95
N MET A 293 -4.77 -3.83 19.81
CA MET A 293 -5.70 -4.37 18.83
C MET A 293 -5.19 -4.18 17.40
N LEU A 294 -4.65 -3.00 17.06
CA LEU A 294 -4.08 -2.73 15.74
C LEU A 294 -2.89 -3.65 15.46
N ASN A 295 -2.00 -3.86 16.42
CA ASN A 295 -0.88 -4.78 16.32
C ASN A 295 -1.32 -6.24 16.13
N GLU A 296 -2.31 -6.70 16.88
CA GLU A 296 -2.88 -8.04 16.74
C GLU A 296 -3.51 -8.24 15.36
N LYS A 297 -4.28 -7.25 14.88
CA LYS A 297 -4.87 -7.29 13.54
C LYS A 297 -3.80 -7.26 12.47
N ALA A 298 -2.80 -6.38 12.58
CA ALA A 298 -1.70 -6.32 11.64
C ALA A 298 -0.95 -7.66 11.57
N LYS A 299 -0.69 -8.33 12.70
CA LYS A 299 -0.11 -9.68 12.70
C LYS A 299 -0.97 -10.71 11.96
N GLN A 300 -2.29 -10.63 12.07
CA GLN A 300 -3.22 -11.49 11.33
C GLN A 300 -3.17 -11.24 9.82
N PHE A 301 -3.02 -9.99 9.38
CA PHE A 301 -3.05 -9.62 7.95
C PHE A 301 -1.68 -9.63 7.26
N LEU A 302 -0.59 -9.36 7.99
CA LEU A 302 0.77 -9.19 7.46
C LEU A 302 1.67 -10.42 7.67
N GLY A 303 1.12 -11.54 8.16
CA GLY A 303 1.88 -12.76 8.48
C GLY A 303 2.48 -13.53 7.30
N GLY A 304 2.59 -12.94 6.10
CA GLY A 304 3.14 -13.58 4.90
C GLY A 304 4.11 -12.67 4.13
N SER A 305 4.86 -13.26 3.19
CA SER A 305 5.68 -12.49 2.25
C SER A 305 4.80 -11.67 1.33
N LEU A 306 5.05 -10.36 1.23
CA LEU A 306 4.42 -9.47 0.25
C LEU A 306 5.05 -9.71 -1.13
N ASP A 307 4.65 -10.81 -1.75
CA ASP A 307 4.99 -11.17 -3.12
C ASP A 307 3.80 -10.83 -4.02
N GLN A 308 4.03 -10.00 -5.04
CA GLN A 308 3.08 -9.85 -6.15
C GLN A 308 3.58 -10.69 -7.31
N VAL A 309 2.75 -11.56 -7.88
CA VAL A 309 3.09 -12.35 -9.06
C VAL A 309 2.02 -12.12 -10.11
N GLN A 310 2.44 -11.83 -11.34
CA GLN A 310 1.55 -11.60 -12.46
C GLN A 310 2.03 -12.37 -13.69
N ALA A 311 1.10 -12.64 -14.60
CA ALA A 311 1.43 -13.07 -15.95
C ALA A 311 1.90 -11.86 -16.78
N MET A 312 2.92 -12.04 -17.59
CA MET A 312 3.42 -11.02 -18.52
C MET A 312 3.60 -11.63 -19.90
N VAL A 313 2.96 -11.02 -20.89
CA VAL A 313 3.10 -11.42 -22.30
C VAL A 313 4.58 -11.27 -22.70
N PRO A 314 5.23 -12.36 -23.15
CA PRO A 314 6.60 -12.30 -23.65
C PRO A 314 6.76 -11.26 -24.76
N PRO A 315 7.72 -10.33 -24.66
CA PRO A 315 8.06 -9.47 -25.78
C PRO A 315 8.38 -10.27 -27.05
N GLY A 316 7.93 -9.77 -28.21
CA GLY A 316 8.10 -10.42 -29.52
C GLY A 316 7.17 -11.61 -29.79
N LYS A 317 6.19 -11.89 -28.92
CA LYS A 317 5.18 -12.94 -29.16
C LYS A 317 4.28 -12.56 -30.34
N GLU A 318 4.17 -13.44 -31.34
CA GLU A 318 3.34 -13.24 -32.54
C GLU A 318 1.84 -13.43 -32.25
N GLU A 319 1.01 -12.80 -33.08
CA GLU A 319 -0.45 -12.97 -33.03
C GLU A 319 -0.82 -14.42 -33.40
N GLY A 320 -1.37 -15.17 -32.45
CA GLY A 320 -1.68 -16.60 -32.59
C GLY A 320 -0.74 -17.56 -31.86
N ASP A 321 0.31 -17.07 -31.19
CA ASP A 321 1.14 -17.90 -30.31
C ASP A 321 0.40 -18.24 -29.00
N HIS A 322 0.18 -19.53 -28.76
CA HIS A 322 -0.54 -20.05 -27.59
C HIS A 322 0.36 -20.43 -26.40
N ARG A 323 1.67 -20.20 -26.48
CA ARG A 323 2.58 -20.49 -25.36
C ARG A 323 2.20 -19.68 -24.11
N PRO A 324 2.32 -20.25 -22.90
CA PRO A 324 1.95 -19.57 -21.66
C PRO A 324 2.79 -18.31 -21.44
N ASP A 325 2.23 -17.31 -20.78
CA ASP A 325 2.94 -16.07 -20.48
C ASP A 325 4.07 -16.28 -19.46
N PHE A 326 5.00 -15.32 -19.38
CA PHE A 326 6.01 -15.32 -18.35
C PHE A 326 5.40 -15.08 -16.98
N LYS A 327 6.02 -15.62 -15.94
CA LYS A 327 5.69 -15.29 -14.55
C LYS A 327 6.70 -14.29 -14.05
N TRP A 328 6.26 -13.07 -13.79
CA TRP A 328 7.10 -12.08 -13.13
C TRP A 328 6.52 -11.71 -11.78
N GLY A 329 7.38 -11.30 -10.87
CA GLY A 329 6.92 -10.88 -9.56
C GLY A 329 7.86 -9.91 -8.88
N LEU A 330 7.30 -9.21 -7.90
CA LEU A 330 7.97 -8.24 -7.07
C LEU A 330 7.91 -8.71 -5.62
N ARG A 331 9.01 -8.52 -4.90
CA ARG A 331 9.12 -8.81 -3.48
C ARG A 331 9.68 -7.60 -2.77
N LEU A 332 8.99 -7.11 -1.76
CA LEU A 332 9.49 -6.05 -0.91
C LEU A 332 10.80 -6.47 -0.22
N GLN A 333 11.85 -5.67 -0.35
CA GLN A 333 13.15 -5.92 0.30
C GLN A 333 13.43 -4.93 1.42
N ASN A 334 13.07 -3.65 1.21
CA ASN A 334 13.41 -2.60 2.15
C ASN A 334 12.40 -1.45 2.08
N ILE A 335 12.16 -0.82 3.22
CA ILE A 335 11.44 0.44 3.36
C ILE A 335 12.34 1.36 4.17
N ASN A 336 12.53 2.58 3.72
CA ASN A 336 13.35 3.55 4.43
C ASN A 336 12.83 4.98 4.28
N LEU A 337 12.57 5.62 5.41
CA LEU A 337 12.16 7.02 5.48
C LEU A 337 13.34 7.91 5.91
N LYS A 338 13.68 8.87 5.04
CA LYS A 338 14.52 10.03 5.34
C LYS A 338 13.82 11.25 4.73
N ASN A 339 14.54 12.07 3.93
CA ASN A 339 13.94 13.14 3.12
C ASN A 339 12.86 12.66 2.12
N SER A 340 12.87 11.37 1.78
CA SER A 340 11.91 10.70 0.92
C SER A 340 11.57 9.33 1.51
N LEU A 341 10.38 8.83 1.20
CA LEU A 341 10.01 7.44 1.46
C LEU A 341 10.53 6.58 0.29
N ASN A 342 11.49 5.72 0.58
CA ASN A 342 12.10 4.83 -0.41
C ASN A 342 11.63 3.39 -0.16
N VAL A 343 11.21 2.72 -1.22
CA VAL A 343 10.76 1.33 -1.20
C VAL A 343 11.58 0.57 -2.23
N ASP A 344 12.38 -0.38 -1.77
CA ASP A 344 13.19 -1.23 -2.65
C ASP A 344 12.52 -2.59 -2.80
N LEU A 345 12.37 -3.03 -4.05
CA LEU A 345 11.76 -4.29 -4.42
C LEU A 345 12.79 -5.16 -5.17
N ALA A 346 12.88 -6.41 -4.76
CA ALA A 346 13.41 -7.46 -5.61
C ALA A 346 12.41 -7.76 -6.72
N ALA A 347 12.90 -8.24 -7.85
CA ALA A 347 12.05 -8.77 -8.90
C ALA A 347 12.53 -10.15 -9.35
N PHE A 348 11.65 -10.91 -9.98
CA PHE A 348 12.03 -12.08 -10.75
C PHE A 348 11.16 -12.15 -12.01
N ALA A 349 11.70 -12.76 -13.06
CA ALA A 349 10.96 -13.10 -14.26
C ALA A 349 11.39 -14.50 -14.69
N GLU A 350 10.41 -15.40 -14.80
CA GLU A 350 10.60 -16.81 -15.09
C GLU A 350 9.75 -17.25 -16.27
N ASP A 351 10.30 -18.20 -17.02
CA ASP A 351 9.59 -18.90 -18.07
C ASP A 351 9.04 -20.23 -17.53
N PRO A 352 7.71 -20.44 -17.51
CA PRO A 352 7.12 -21.73 -17.16
C PRO A 352 7.60 -22.91 -18.03
N ILE A 353 8.03 -22.65 -19.27
CA ILE A 353 8.54 -23.63 -20.22
C ILE A 353 10.02 -23.95 -19.94
N ASN A 354 10.79 -22.96 -19.49
CA ASN A 354 12.22 -23.11 -19.20
C ASN A 354 12.58 -22.66 -17.76
N PRO A 355 12.12 -23.38 -16.73
CA PRO A 355 12.25 -22.96 -15.34
C PRO A 355 13.70 -22.97 -14.79
N ARG A 356 14.64 -23.57 -15.54
CA ARG A 356 16.07 -23.64 -15.17
C ARG A 356 16.92 -22.55 -15.83
N SER A 357 16.35 -21.76 -16.75
CA SER A 357 17.03 -20.60 -17.30
C SER A 357 17.36 -19.65 -16.17
N ALA A 358 18.64 -19.32 -15.99
CA ALA A 358 19.08 -18.38 -14.95
C ALA A 358 19.44 -17.01 -15.57
N PRO A 359 19.25 -15.89 -14.84
CA PRO A 359 19.72 -14.59 -15.28
C PRO A 359 21.25 -14.57 -15.40
N VAL A 360 21.74 -13.90 -16.44
CA VAL A 360 23.18 -13.73 -16.67
C VAL A 360 23.71 -12.55 -15.81
N PRO A 361 24.59 -12.77 -14.81
CA PRO A 361 24.94 -11.74 -13.83
C PRO A 361 25.58 -10.46 -14.42
N LYS A 362 26.37 -10.59 -15.49
CA LYS A 362 27.01 -9.44 -16.17
C LYS A 362 26.01 -8.46 -16.82
N ASN A 363 24.74 -8.87 -16.95
CA ASN A 363 23.69 -8.06 -17.59
C ASN A 363 22.93 -7.17 -16.59
N SER A 364 23.21 -7.28 -15.28
CA SER A 364 22.63 -6.44 -14.22
C SER A 364 23.22 -5.03 -14.18
N SER A 365 22.58 -4.10 -13.46
CA SER A 365 23.16 -2.78 -13.20
C SER A 365 24.55 -2.84 -12.54
N ARG A 366 25.32 -1.76 -12.72
CA ARG A 366 26.71 -1.62 -12.25
C ARG A 366 26.79 -1.00 -10.85
N GLY A 367 25.65 -0.74 -10.21
CA GLY A 367 25.54 -0.06 -8.93
C GLY A 367 24.10 0.40 -8.66
N GLY A 368 23.89 1.09 -7.54
CA GLY A 368 22.57 1.63 -7.19
C GLY A 368 22.11 2.78 -8.11
N VAL A 369 20.80 3.05 -8.12
CA VAL A 369 20.20 4.13 -8.91
C VAL A 369 20.72 5.52 -8.52
N THR A 370 20.87 6.39 -9.52
CA THR A 370 21.17 7.82 -9.33
C THR A 370 19.91 8.67 -9.41
N TRP A 371 19.28 8.95 -8.26
CA TRP A 371 18.07 9.80 -8.20
C TRP A 371 18.33 11.29 -8.48
N GLY A 372 19.57 11.77 -8.33
CA GLY A 372 19.92 13.19 -8.47
C GLY A 372 19.91 13.76 -9.89
N LEU A 373 19.38 13.03 -10.89
CA LEU A 373 19.30 13.51 -12.27
C LEU A 373 18.17 14.53 -12.49
N LEU A 374 17.15 14.50 -11.61
CA LEU A 374 16.14 15.53 -11.48
C LEU A 374 16.00 15.88 -9.98
N THR A 375 15.78 17.16 -9.66
CA THR A 375 15.63 17.58 -8.26
C THR A 375 14.28 17.14 -7.69
N GLN A 376 14.24 16.71 -6.43
CA GLN A 376 13.07 16.09 -5.78
C GLN A 376 11.83 17.01 -5.68
N ASP A 377 11.99 18.32 -5.84
CA ASP A 377 10.90 19.30 -5.90
C ASP A 377 10.11 19.25 -7.22
N LYS A 378 10.69 18.64 -8.26
CA LYS A 378 10.12 18.64 -9.61
C LYS A 378 9.24 17.44 -9.92
N TYR A 379 9.20 16.43 -9.06
CA TYR A 379 8.41 15.21 -9.27
C TYR A 379 7.84 14.67 -7.95
N ASP A 380 6.77 13.90 -8.04
CA ASP A 380 6.13 13.29 -6.88
C ASP A 380 6.71 11.90 -6.57
N ILE A 381 6.94 11.09 -7.62
CA ILE A 381 7.44 9.72 -7.52
C ILE A 381 8.59 9.50 -8.50
N GLY A 382 9.70 8.97 -8.00
CA GLY A 382 10.75 8.36 -8.83
C GLY A 382 10.55 6.85 -8.87
N LEU A 383 10.54 6.26 -10.06
CA LEU A 383 10.49 4.82 -10.29
C LEU A 383 11.72 4.40 -11.08
N SER A 384 12.47 3.43 -10.56
CA SER A 384 13.68 2.89 -11.19
C SER A 384 13.48 1.44 -11.56
N LEU A 385 13.90 1.05 -12.76
CA LEU A 385 13.96 -0.33 -13.22
C LEU A 385 15.41 -0.69 -13.59
N ASP A 386 15.94 -1.73 -12.97
CA ASP A 386 17.27 -2.24 -13.25
C ASP A 386 17.32 -2.88 -14.65
N ARG A 387 18.33 -2.54 -15.47
CA ARG A 387 18.53 -3.16 -16.78
C ARG A 387 18.62 -4.68 -16.73
N GLY A 388 19.06 -5.26 -15.61
CA GLY A 388 19.11 -6.70 -15.38
C GLY A 388 17.74 -7.36 -15.45
N LEU A 389 16.69 -6.70 -14.94
CA LEU A 389 15.32 -7.17 -15.08
C LEU A 389 14.87 -7.12 -16.55
N ILE A 390 15.15 -6.02 -17.24
CA ILE A 390 14.81 -5.86 -18.66
C ILE A 390 15.54 -6.91 -19.51
N ASN A 391 16.85 -7.06 -19.30
CA ASN A 391 17.71 -8.02 -19.98
C ASN A 391 17.32 -9.46 -19.68
N ARG A 392 16.82 -9.76 -18.47
CA ARG A 392 16.26 -11.07 -18.13
C ARG A 392 15.01 -11.37 -18.96
N ILE A 393 14.11 -10.40 -19.12
CA ILE A 393 12.92 -10.56 -19.96
C ILE A 393 13.31 -10.79 -21.42
N LEU A 394 14.25 -10.00 -21.94
CA LEU A 394 14.74 -10.15 -23.32
C LEU A 394 15.45 -11.50 -23.54
N GLN A 395 16.21 -11.96 -22.55
CA GLN A 395 16.83 -13.28 -22.56
C GLN A 395 15.79 -14.39 -22.68
N LEU A 396 14.76 -14.38 -21.83
CA LEU A 396 13.70 -15.40 -21.86
C LEU A 396 12.92 -15.38 -23.18
N SER A 397 12.61 -14.19 -23.71
CA SER A 397 11.96 -14.06 -25.03
C SER A 397 12.82 -14.60 -26.16
N TYR A 398 14.13 -14.36 -26.11
CA TYR A 398 15.07 -14.91 -27.09
C TYR A 398 15.17 -16.45 -26.98
N GLU A 399 15.20 -17.01 -25.77
CA GLU A 399 15.18 -18.47 -25.54
C GLU A 399 13.90 -19.13 -26.08
N ARG A 400 12.82 -18.36 -26.17
CA ARG A 400 11.57 -18.74 -26.85
C ARG A 400 11.58 -18.49 -28.36
N PHE A 401 12.69 -18.06 -28.94
CA PHE A 401 12.78 -17.71 -30.37
C PHE A 401 11.86 -16.56 -30.81
N ASN A 402 11.30 -15.78 -29.87
CA ASN A 402 10.42 -14.63 -30.19
C ASN A 402 11.14 -13.52 -30.95
N PHE A 403 12.47 -13.48 -30.85
CA PHE A 403 13.31 -12.51 -31.55
C PHE A 403 14.24 -13.16 -32.58
N GLU A 404 14.04 -14.45 -32.90
CA GLU A 404 14.93 -15.14 -33.84
C GLU A 404 14.93 -14.47 -35.21
N LYS A 405 13.81 -13.86 -35.61
CA LYS A 405 13.65 -13.13 -36.86
C LYS A 405 12.97 -11.79 -36.60
N ILE A 406 13.68 -10.70 -36.79
CA ILE A 406 13.11 -9.35 -36.75
C ILE A 406 12.84 -8.91 -38.18
N SER A 407 11.56 -8.85 -38.56
CA SER A 407 11.12 -8.28 -39.83
C SER A 407 11.28 -6.76 -39.79
N MET A 408 12.00 -6.21 -40.75
CA MET A 408 12.19 -4.77 -40.94
C MET A 408 11.14 -4.20 -41.89
N SER A 409 10.94 -2.88 -41.82
CA SER A 409 9.98 -2.17 -42.66
C SER A 409 10.27 -2.25 -44.17
N ASP A 410 11.50 -2.57 -44.55
CA ASP A 410 11.92 -2.79 -45.94
C ASP A 410 11.71 -4.23 -46.45
N GLY A 411 11.10 -5.09 -45.63
CA GLY A 411 10.84 -6.50 -45.94
C GLY A 411 12.05 -7.43 -45.70
N SER A 412 13.18 -6.90 -45.25
CA SER A 412 14.32 -7.72 -44.83
C SER A 412 14.06 -8.36 -43.47
N THR A 413 14.78 -9.44 -43.17
CA THR A 413 14.70 -10.12 -41.87
C THR A 413 16.09 -10.18 -41.25
N LEU A 414 16.24 -9.60 -40.06
CA LEU A 414 17.45 -9.77 -39.27
C LEU A 414 17.32 -11.00 -38.39
N LYS A 415 18.27 -11.94 -38.53
CA LYS A 415 18.34 -13.10 -37.65
C LYS A 415 19.22 -12.79 -36.45
N LEU A 416 18.63 -12.75 -35.25
CA LEU A 416 19.40 -12.59 -34.01
C LEU A 416 20.10 -13.90 -33.63
N MET A 417 21.35 -13.79 -33.21
CA MET A 417 22.22 -14.90 -32.79
C MET A 417 22.47 -14.92 -31.28
N ALA A 418 22.04 -13.89 -30.57
CA ALA A 418 22.12 -13.75 -29.12
C ALA A 418 20.95 -12.89 -28.61
N PRO A 419 20.58 -13.00 -27.31
CA PRO A 419 19.56 -12.14 -26.74
C PRO A 419 20.01 -10.67 -26.81
N PRO A 420 19.13 -9.76 -27.25
CA PRO A 420 19.47 -8.34 -27.28
C PRO A 420 19.67 -7.82 -25.85
N LEU A 421 20.68 -6.96 -25.65
CA LEU A 421 21.02 -6.42 -24.33
C LEU A 421 20.88 -4.90 -24.30
N ILE A 422 20.13 -4.39 -23.33
CA ILE A 422 19.98 -2.97 -23.05
C ILE A 422 21.09 -2.50 -22.10
N ASP A 423 21.73 -1.39 -22.47
CA ASP A 423 22.73 -0.67 -21.67
C ASP A 423 22.54 0.85 -21.76
N TYR A 424 23.18 1.57 -20.84
CA TYR A 424 23.31 3.01 -20.88
C TYR A 424 24.13 3.49 -22.09
N VAL A 425 23.68 4.60 -22.68
CA VAL A 425 24.45 5.39 -23.64
C VAL A 425 24.23 6.87 -23.34
N LYS A 426 25.29 7.67 -23.50
CA LYS A 426 25.14 9.13 -23.50
C LYS A 426 24.33 9.53 -24.71
N ALA A 427 23.45 10.51 -24.55
CA ALA A 427 22.70 11.05 -25.66
C ALA A 427 23.66 11.57 -26.76
N PRO A 428 23.38 11.30 -28.04
CA PRO A 428 24.19 11.81 -29.13
C PRO A 428 24.30 13.34 -29.10
N ALA A 429 25.49 13.86 -29.37
CA ALA A 429 25.76 15.29 -29.31
C ALA A 429 24.84 16.08 -30.25
N GLY A 430 24.30 17.21 -29.76
CA GLY A 430 23.42 18.09 -30.54
C GLY A 430 21.98 17.61 -30.71
N VAL A 431 21.58 16.49 -30.11
CA VAL A 431 20.20 15.99 -30.18
C VAL A 431 19.41 16.43 -28.94
N PRO A 432 18.33 17.22 -29.09
CA PRO A 432 17.48 17.58 -27.96
C PRO A 432 16.72 16.34 -27.46
N ILE A 433 16.77 16.09 -26.15
CA ILE A 433 16.06 14.98 -25.51
C ILE A 433 14.74 15.50 -24.92
N LYS A 434 13.61 15.06 -25.49
CA LYS A 434 12.28 15.36 -24.95
C LYS A 434 12.11 14.75 -23.56
N ALA A 435 11.13 15.23 -22.81
CA ALA A 435 10.95 14.79 -21.44
C ALA A 435 10.51 13.31 -21.34
N ASN A 436 9.72 12.85 -22.30
CA ASN A 436 9.18 11.50 -22.38
C ASN A 436 10.03 10.51 -23.21
N GLU A 437 11.30 10.82 -23.45
CA GLU A 437 12.22 9.91 -24.15
C GLU A 437 13.63 9.92 -23.55
N THR A 438 14.32 8.79 -23.66
CA THR A 438 15.74 8.66 -23.31
C THR A 438 16.45 7.81 -24.36
N PHE A 439 17.78 7.90 -24.42
CA PHE A 439 18.59 7.00 -25.25
C PHE A 439 19.01 5.76 -24.47
N VAL A 440 19.00 4.63 -25.17
CA VAL A 440 19.51 3.35 -24.69
C VAL A 440 20.40 2.74 -25.77
N LYS A 441 21.37 1.96 -25.33
CA LYS A 441 22.18 1.10 -26.19
C LYS A 441 21.54 -0.28 -26.25
N LEU A 442 21.40 -0.83 -27.44
CA LEU A 442 20.93 -2.19 -27.66
C LEU A 442 22.05 -2.97 -28.36
N ARG A 443 22.77 -3.82 -27.61
CA ARG A 443 23.76 -4.73 -28.19
C ARG A 443 23.00 -5.85 -28.88
N VAL A 444 23.27 -6.05 -30.17
CA VAL A 444 22.69 -7.12 -30.98
C VAL A 444 23.79 -7.95 -31.64
N SER A 445 23.51 -9.22 -31.84
CA SER A 445 24.34 -10.16 -32.62
C SER A 445 23.52 -10.63 -33.80
N VAL A 446 23.94 -10.34 -35.03
CA VAL A 446 23.12 -10.59 -36.23
C VAL A 446 23.86 -11.50 -37.21
N GLU A 447 23.18 -12.53 -37.71
CA GLU A 447 23.65 -13.32 -38.85
C GLU A 447 23.33 -12.56 -40.15
N THR A 448 24.34 -12.35 -40.99
CA THR A 448 24.19 -11.74 -42.31
C THR A 448 24.95 -12.53 -43.37
N LYS A 449 24.50 -12.39 -44.63
CA LYS A 449 25.12 -12.99 -45.82
C LYS A 449 25.74 -11.89 -46.67
N PRO A 450 27.03 -11.57 -46.46
CA PRO A 450 27.67 -10.49 -47.18
C PRO A 450 27.95 -10.92 -48.63
N ASP A 451 27.69 -10.03 -49.57
CA ASP A 451 28.10 -10.20 -50.97
C ASP A 451 29.59 -9.83 -51.13
N SER A 452 30.50 -10.69 -50.63
CA SER A 452 31.94 -10.43 -50.60
C SER A 452 32.78 -11.71 -50.62
N ILE A 453 33.75 -11.75 -51.53
CA ILE A 453 34.77 -12.83 -51.62
C ILE A 453 35.74 -12.85 -50.43
N PHE A 454 35.78 -11.77 -49.64
CA PHE A 454 36.68 -11.62 -48.49
C PHE A 454 36.09 -12.19 -47.20
N LEU A 455 34.81 -12.54 -47.21
CA LEU A 455 34.06 -13.07 -46.08
C LEU A 455 33.53 -14.46 -46.42
N LYS A 456 33.22 -15.24 -45.39
CA LYS A 456 32.45 -16.47 -45.57
C LYS A 456 31.01 -16.14 -45.94
N GLU A 457 30.31 -17.11 -46.53
CA GLU A 457 28.91 -16.98 -46.96
C GLU A 457 27.97 -16.50 -45.85
N LYS A 458 28.24 -16.91 -44.60
CA LYS A 458 27.52 -16.45 -43.41
C LYS A 458 28.50 -15.91 -42.40
N ILE A 459 28.22 -14.71 -41.89
CA ILE A 459 28.98 -14.08 -40.82
C ILE A 459 28.04 -13.67 -39.69
N VAL A 460 28.60 -13.61 -38.48
CA VAL A 460 27.91 -13.02 -37.33
C VAL A 460 28.64 -11.74 -36.97
N VAL A 461 27.88 -10.66 -36.87
CA VAL A 461 28.39 -9.34 -36.51
C VAL A 461 27.69 -8.87 -35.25
N ASP A 462 28.48 -8.51 -34.26
CA ASP A 462 27.99 -7.90 -33.02
C ASP A 462 28.15 -6.39 -33.13
N PHE A 463 27.11 -5.63 -32.81
CA PHE A 463 27.19 -4.17 -32.81
C PHE A 463 26.13 -3.58 -31.88
N ASP A 464 26.36 -2.33 -31.48
CA ASP A 464 25.44 -1.56 -30.67
C ASP A 464 24.52 -0.70 -31.56
N ILE A 465 23.23 -0.81 -31.31
CA ILE A 465 22.22 0.10 -31.84
C ILE A 465 21.94 1.15 -30.77
N ILE A 466 22.00 2.42 -31.14
CA ILE A 466 21.50 3.51 -30.32
C ILE A 466 20.01 3.66 -30.64
N ALA A 467 19.16 3.47 -29.64
CA ALA A 467 17.71 3.58 -29.76
C ALA A 467 17.16 4.61 -28.77
N LYS A 468 16.00 5.17 -29.10
CA LYS A 468 15.20 5.99 -28.19
C LYS A 468 14.17 5.10 -27.51
N LEU A 469 14.13 5.13 -26.19
CA LEU A 469 13.01 4.62 -25.43
C LEU A 469 12.04 5.78 -25.20
N ARG A 470 10.86 5.73 -25.81
CA ARG A 470 9.88 6.84 -25.84
C ARG A 470 8.52 6.37 -25.32
N GLN A 471 7.83 7.22 -24.57
CA GLN A 471 6.45 6.97 -24.17
C GLN A 471 5.52 6.91 -25.39
N MET A 472 4.66 5.89 -25.45
CA MET A 472 3.65 5.73 -26.49
C MET A 472 2.62 6.87 -26.45
N ALA A 473 2.00 7.18 -27.60
CA ALA A 473 1.05 8.28 -27.73
C ALA A 473 -0.21 8.10 -26.87
N ASP A 474 -0.63 6.86 -26.66
CA ASP A 474 -1.75 6.45 -25.80
C ASP A 474 -1.37 6.39 -24.29
N LYS A 475 -0.11 6.68 -23.95
CA LYS A 475 0.48 6.57 -22.61
C LYS A 475 0.45 5.16 -21.99
N SER A 476 0.19 4.10 -22.77
CA SER A 476 0.08 2.72 -22.26
C SER A 476 1.42 2.10 -21.88
N GLY A 477 2.52 2.62 -22.42
CA GLY A 477 3.86 2.08 -22.16
C GLY A 477 4.99 2.89 -22.79
N MET A 478 6.17 2.29 -22.75
CA MET A 478 7.36 2.78 -23.45
C MET A 478 7.67 1.89 -24.65
N GLN A 479 7.96 2.50 -25.79
CA GLN A 479 8.34 1.84 -27.03
C GLN A 479 9.78 2.16 -27.40
N LEU A 480 10.48 1.19 -28.00
CA LEU A 480 11.84 1.36 -28.49
C LEU A 480 11.81 1.77 -29.97
N VAL A 481 12.46 2.90 -30.28
CA VAL A 481 12.56 3.47 -31.63
C VAL A 481 14.02 3.49 -32.05
N LEU A 482 14.34 2.85 -33.17
CA LEU A 482 15.70 2.80 -33.70
C LEU A 482 16.14 4.21 -34.11
N TYR A 483 17.38 4.59 -33.73
CA TYR A 483 17.90 5.92 -34.05
C TYR A 483 19.15 5.86 -34.92
N THR A 484 20.19 5.14 -34.49
CA THR A 484 21.40 4.95 -35.28
C THR A 484 22.18 3.74 -34.80
N ILE A 485 23.28 3.42 -35.45
CA ILE A 485 24.23 2.40 -34.99
C ILE A 485 25.50 3.05 -34.48
N ASP A 486 26.13 2.43 -33.50
CA ASP A 486 27.52 2.71 -33.17
C ASP A 486 28.41 1.76 -33.99
N ALA A 487 28.80 2.20 -35.18
CA ALA A 487 29.63 1.38 -36.07
C ALA A 487 31.02 1.08 -35.50
N GLU A 488 31.49 1.84 -34.51
CA GLU A 488 32.79 1.58 -33.86
C GLU A 488 32.70 0.46 -32.82
N SER A 489 31.50 0.17 -32.32
CA SER A 489 31.24 -0.99 -31.46
C SER A 489 31.20 -2.33 -32.21
N MET A 490 31.36 -2.31 -33.54
CA MET A 490 31.23 -3.50 -34.39
C MET A 490 32.37 -4.48 -34.13
N GLU A 491 32.00 -5.70 -33.78
CA GLU A 491 32.90 -6.82 -33.57
C GLU A 491 32.51 -7.99 -34.48
N MET A 492 33.52 -8.63 -35.06
CA MET A 492 33.35 -9.83 -35.88
C MET A 492 34.56 -10.74 -35.69
N ASP A 493 34.27 -11.99 -35.33
CA ASP A 493 35.25 -13.04 -35.11
C ASP A 493 36.07 -13.32 -36.37
N ASP A 494 37.38 -13.49 -36.20
CA ASP A 494 38.33 -13.74 -37.29
C ASP A 494 38.03 -15.02 -38.09
N LYS A 495 37.27 -15.96 -37.51
CA LYS A 495 36.83 -17.18 -38.21
C LYS A 495 35.95 -16.91 -39.43
N TYR A 496 35.36 -15.71 -39.54
CA TYR A 496 34.46 -15.32 -40.63
C TYR A 496 35.19 -14.75 -41.86
N PHE A 497 36.50 -14.48 -41.78
CA PHE A 497 37.28 -14.08 -42.95
C PHE A 497 37.61 -15.28 -43.86
N SER A 498 37.55 -15.06 -45.18
CA SER A 498 38.13 -15.98 -46.16
C SER A 498 39.67 -15.92 -46.12
N LEU A 499 40.36 -16.82 -46.81
CA LEU A 499 41.83 -16.79 -46.90
C LEU A 499 42.35 -15.44 -47.42
N ALA A 500 41.69 -14.86 -48.43
CA ALA A 500 42.01 -13.53 -48.93
C ALA A 500 41.63 -12.42 -47.93
N GLY A 501 40.48 -12.55 -47.25
CA GLY A 501 40.04 -11.60 -46.23
C GLY A 501 40.97 -11.50 -45.02
N LYS A 502 41.65 -12.60 -44.65
CA LYS A 502 42.61 -12.61 -43.54
C LYS A 502 43.82 -11.71 -43.76
N VAL A 503 44.16 -11.38 -45.01
CA VAL A 503 45.25 -10.47 -45.36
C VAL A 503 44.78 -9.00 -45.31
N LEU A 504 43.50 -8.75 -45.53
CA LEU A 504 42.90 -7.39 -45.61
C LEU A 504 41.89 -7.12 -44.49
N LYS A 505 42.05 -7.73 -43.32
CA LYS A 505 41.06 -7.71 -42.21
C LYS A 505 40.54 -6.31 -41.89
N SER A 506 41.43 -5.31 -41.79
CA SER A 506 41.04 -3.93 -41.49
C SER A 506 40.07 -3.38 -42.55
N LYS A 507 40.46 -3.45 -43.84
CA LYS A 507 39.64 -2.92 -44.94
C LYS A 507 38.29 -3.63 -45.05
N VAL A 508 38.27 -4.94 -44.80
CA VAL A 508 37.03 -5.73 -44.80
C VAL A 508 36.11 -5.31 -43.66
N ARG A 509 36.66 -5.08 -42.45
CA ARG A 509 35.89 -4.55 -41.31
C ARG A 509 35.35 -3.15 -41.61
N ASP A 510 36.17 -2.26 -42.17
CA ASP A 510 35.74 -0.91 -42.55
C ASP A 510 34.60 -0.95 -43.58
N GLY A 511 34.67 -1.85 -44.58
CA GLY A 511 33.60 -2.05 -45.55
C GLY A 511 32.29 -2.56 -44.95
N ILE A 512 32.35 -3.42 -43.91
CA ILE A 512 31.17 -3.84 -43.15
C ILE A 512 30.60 -2.65 -42.37
N LYS A 513 31.46 -1.85 -41.70
CA LYS A 513 31.03 -0.63 -40.99
C LYS A 513 30.30 0.33 -41.92
N ASP A 514 30.82 0.55 -43.13
CA ASP A 514 30.20 1.44 -44.11
C ASP A 514 28.86 0.89 -44.62
N THR A 515 28.75 -0.43 -44.82
CA THR A 515 27.49 -1.08 -45.18
C THR A 515 26.45 -0.90 -44.09
N LEU A 516 26.81 -1.19 -42.83
CA LEU A 516 25.92 -1.00 -41.69
C LEU A 516 25.47 0.46 -41.56
N LYS A 517 26.39 1.42 -41.74
CA LYS A 517 26.05 2.86 -41.73
C LYS A 517 25.04 3.22 -42.80
N LYS A 518 25.16 2.65 -44.01
CA LYS A 518 24.22 2.88 -45.12
C LYS A 518 22.84 2.30 -44.84
N THR A 519 22.76 1.05 -44.37
CA THR A 519 21.49 0.39 -44.06
C THR A 519 20.72 1.16 -42.98
N CYS A 520 21.42 1.63 -41.96
CA CYS A 520 20.81 2.31 -40.81
C CYS A 520 20.67 3.83 -41.00
N ALA A 521 21.11 4.40 -42.13
CA ALA A 521 21.09 5.85 -42.38
C ALA A 521 19.67 6.42 -42.30
N THR A 522 18.66 5.64 -42.68
CA THR A 522 17.26 6.08 -42.75
C THR A 522 16.51 6.02 -41.42
N TRP A 523 17.06 5.39 -40.38
CA TRP A 523 16.40 5.23 -39.08
C TRP A 523 16.13 6.56 -38.38
N LYS A 524 17.02 7.54 -38.55
CA LYS A 524 16.84 8.88 -38.00
C LYS A 524 15.59 9.59 -38.53
N ASP A 525 15.22 9.32 -39.78
CA ASP A 525 14.16 10.03 -40.48
C ASP A 525 12.82 9.28 -40.45
N LYS A 526 12.85 7.94 -40.41
CA LYS A 526 11.65 7.08 -40.47
C LYS A 526 11.06 6.71 -39.11
N GLU A 527 11.76 6.97 -38.01
CA GLU A 527 11.37 6.56 -36.64
C GLU A 527 10.92 5.09 -36.57
N GLU A 528 11.76 4.17 -37.06
CA GLU A 528 11.45 2.73 -37.09
C GLU A 528 11.30 2.18 -35.66
N ALA A 529 10.08 1.81 -35.29
CA ALA A 529 9.74 1.33 -33.95
C ALA A 529 9.78 -0.18 -33.88
N ILE A 530 10.40 -0.74 -32.82
CA ILE A 530 10.35 -2.18 -32.57
C ILE A 530 8.96 -2.53 -32.01
N PRO A 531 8.29 -3.57 -32.54
CA PRO A 531 7.02 -4.05 -32.00
C PRO A 531 7.13 -4.45 -30.52
N GLY A 532 6.09 -4.13 -29.75
CA GLY A 532 6.02 -4.38 -28.31
C GLY A 532 6.25 -3.12 -27.46
N ALA A 533 5.76 -3.15 -26.23
CA ALA A 533 5.87 -2.05 -25.28
C ALA A 533 6.32 -2.60 -23.92
N PHE A 534 7.15 -1.85 -23.22
CA PHE A 534 7.33 -2.03 -21.79
C PHE A 534 6.13 -1.39 -21.10
N PRO A 535 5.26 -2.17 -20.42
CA PRO A 535 4.10 -1.61 -19.77
C PRO A 535 4.56 -0.67 -18.66
N LEU A 536 4.03 0.55 -18.68
CA LEU A 536 4.12 1.45 -17.55
C LEU A 536 2.92 1.19 -16.67
N PRO A 537 3.05 1.16 -15.33
CA PRO A 537 1.86 1.12 -14.48
C PRO A 537 1.06 2.40 -14.77
N PRO A 538 -0.15 2.30 -15.37
CA PRO A 538 -0.94 3.48 -15.72
C PRO A 538 -1.52 4.15 -14.45
N GLU A 539 -1.52 3.40 -13.36
CA GLU A 539 -2.15 3.74 -12.09
C GLU A 539 -1.44 2.99 -10.96
N ILE A 540 -1.25 3.65 -9.82
CA ILE A 540 -0.85 3.01 -8.56
C ILE A 540 -1.93 3.36 -7.53
N LEU A 541 -2.60 2.34 -6.98
CA LEU A 541 -3.60 2.49 -5.92
C LEU A 541 -4.78 3.43 -6.27
N GLY A 542 -5.34 3.39 -7.49
CA GLY A 542 -6.38 4.35 -7.88
C GLY A 542 -5.83 5.65 -8.47
N ILE A 543 -4.53 5.91 -8.33
CA ILE A 543 -3.91 7.20 -8.67
C ILE A 543 -3.20 7.09 -10.01
N LYS A 544 -3.74 7.81 -11.00
CA LYS A 544 -3.12 7.94 -12.32
C LYS A 544 -1.80 8.69 -12.22
N LEU A 545 -0.82 8.26 -13.01
CA LEU A 545 0.52 8.84 -13.02
C LEU A 545 0.83 9.42 -14.40
N ASP A 546 1.42 10.62 -14.43
CA ASP A 546 1.94 11.23 -15.64
C ASP A 546 3.47 11.20 -15.61
N ILE A 547 4.08 10.81 -16.73
CA ILE A 547 5.53 10.88 -16.89
C ILE A 547 5.94 12.34 -17.02
N ASN A 548 6.73 12.81 -16.06
CA ASN A 548 7.41 14.09 -16.12
C ASN A 548 8.72 13.95 -16.92
N ARG A 549 9.56 12.97 -16.56
CA ARG A 549 10.86 12.75 -17.21
C ARG A 549 11.24 11.28 -17.24
N VAL A 550 11.83 10.81 -18.33
CA VAL A 550 12.47 9.48 -18.42
C VAL A 550 13.95 9.64 -18.73
N LEU A 551 14.80 8.90 -18.04
CA LEU A 551 16.26 8.89 -18.22
C LEU A 551 16.82 7.49 -18.00
N MET A 552 17.88 7.13 -18.71
CA MET A 552 18.74 6.00 -18.36
C MET A 552 19.92 6.53 -17.56
N ASP A 553 20.11 6.05 -16.33
CA ASP A 553 21.25 6.44 -15.52
C ASP A 553 22.55 5.72 -15.94
N PRO A 554 23.73 6.25 -15.60
CA PRO A 554 25.01 5.63 -15.97
C PRO A 554 25.27 4.25 -15.34
N ASN A 555 24.55 3.91 -14.26
CA ASN A 555 24.67 2.63 -13.57
C ASN A 555 23.80 1.55 -14.24
N GLY A 556 22.94 1.92 -15.18
CA GLY A 556 22.11 0.99 -15.92
C GLY A 556 20.67 0.90 -15.41
N HIS A 557 20.15 1.94 -14.77
CA HIS A 557 18.76 2.02 -14.34
C HIS A 557 17.94 2.89 -15.27
N LEU A 558 16.78 2.38 -15.70
CA LEU A 558 15.76 3.19 -16.34
C LEU A 558 14.98 3.92 -15.25
N VAL A 559 15.19 5.23 -15.15
CA VAL A 559 14.57 6.10 -14.15
C VAL A 559 13.45 6.91 -14.78
N MET A 560 12.26 6.79 -14.18
CA MET A 560 11.06 7.52 -14.55
C MET A 560 10.66 8.42 -13.38
N TYR A 561 10.63 9.72 -13.65
CA TYR A 561 10.11 10.74 -12.75
C TYR A 561 8.66 10.98 -13.12
N LEU A 562 7.78 10.78 -12.14
CA LEU A 562 6.33 10.74 -12.29
C LEU A 562 5.70 11.82 -11.41
N ASP A 563 4.65 12.43 -11.93
CA ASP A 563 3.76 13.30 -11.18
C ASP A 563 2.42 12.59 -10.99
N TYR A 564 1.72 12.89 -9.88
CA TYR A 564 0.33 12.51 -9.76
C TYR A 564 -0.49 13.25 -10.83
N ALA A 565 -1.28 12.51 -11.61
CA ALA A 565 -2.04 13.10 -12.69
C ALA A 565 -3.00 14.16 -12.15
N LYS A 566 -3.00 15.34 -12.79
CA LYS A 566 -3.88 16.46 -12.39
C LYS A 566 -5.37 16.15 -12.64
N THR A 567 -5.66 15.18 -13.50
CA THR A 567 -7.01 14.75 -13.88
C THR A 567 -7.22 13.28 -13.54
N GLY A 568 -7.69 13.05 -12.32
CA GLY A 568 -8.20 11.78 -11.82
C GLY A 568 -9.31 11.97 -10.78
N VAL A 569 -9.94 13.15 -10.80
CA VAL A 569 -11.20 13.41 -10.09
C VAL A 569 -12.31 12.94 -11.02
N ASN A 570 -12.80 11.73 -10.79
CA ASN A 570 -14.19 11.40 -11.05
C ASN A 570 -14.84 11.19 -9.69
#